data_AF-A0A916A6Y5-F1
#
_entry.id   AF-A0A916A6Y5-F1
#
_cell.length_a   1.000
_cell.length_b   1.000
_cell.length_c   1.000
_cell.angle_alpha   90.00
_cell.angle_beta   90.00
_cell.angle_gamma   90.00
#
_symmetry.space_group_name_H-M   'P 1'
#
loop_
_entity.id
_entity.type
_entity.pdbx_description
1 polymer ?
#
loop_
_entity_poly.entity_id
_entity_poly.type
_entity_poly.pdbx_seq_one_letter_code
_entity_poly.pdbx_strand_id
1 'polypeptide(L)'
;MRQPSRLSLSRGSGLFDALIGLAILAFGLLAITRFQGRLVAQTTEVQSRQAASQLAGELLSTVLVDVSNAACYTLPQAGACANASAITRTSDWADRVAAALPGTVTTEATLTAASGRFQVLVTWTGKGSGDTHTLDLTTDVRP
;
A
#
# COMPACT_ATOMS: atom_id res chain seq x y z
N MET A 1 -16.99 65.04 46.28
CA MET A 1 -17.89 63.95 45.83
C MET A 1 -17.22 63.18 44.69
N ARG A 2 -16.73 61.96 44.93
CA ARG A 2 -16.38 61.00 43.87
C ARG A 2 -16.68 59.59 44.39
N GLN A 3 -17.64 58.95 43.75
CA GLN A 3 -18.16 57.64 44.11
C GLN A 3 -17.27 56.57 43.45
N PRO A 4 -16.72 55.60 44.19
CA PRO A 4 -15.97 54.51 43.57
C PRO A 4 -16.95 53.49 42.98
N SER A 5 -16.90 53.33 41.67
CA SER A 5 -17.58 52.26 40.93
C SER A 5 -16.97 50.91 41.32
N ARG A 6 -17.73 50.08 42.04
CA ARG A 6 -17.34 48.70 42.33
C ARG A 6 -17.48 47.87 41.05
N LEU A 7 -16.35 47.48 40.47
CA LEU A 7 -16.31 46.44 39.45
C LEU A 7 -16.77 45.12 40.09
N SER A 8 -17.96 44.68 39.69
CA SER A 8 -18.46 43.35 39.98
C SER A 8 -17.59 42.31 39.27
N LEU A 9 -16.60 41.76 39.98
CA LEU A 9 -15.87 40.57 39.54
C LEU A 9 -16.79 39.35 39.71
N SER A 10 -17.40 38.92 38.61
CA SER A 10 -18.12 37.65 38.51
C SER A 10 -17.20 36.48 38.89
N ARG A 11 -17.31 36.00 40.14
CA ARG A 11 -16.43 34.97 40.72
C ARG A 11 -16.99 33.54 40.65
N GLY A 12 -18.09 33.31 39.92
CA GLY A 12 -18.75 32.00 39.86
C GLY A 12 -18.64 31.25 38.52
N SER A 13 -18.43 31.95 37.40
CA SER A 13 -18.50 31.36 36.06
C SER A 13 -17.17 30.83 35.52
N GLY A 14 -16.02 31.26 36.07
CA GLY A 14 -14.70 30.91 35.53
C GLY A 14 -14.35 29.42 35.61
N LEU A 15 -14.80 28.70 36.65
CA LEU A 15 -14.56 27.26 36.77
C LEU A 15 -15.38 26.48 35.74
N PHE A 16 -16.64 26.86 35.54
CA PHE A 16 -17.49 26.25 34.51
C PHE A 16 -16.96 26.50 33.11
N ASP A 17 -16.49 27.72 32.83
CA ASP A 17 -15.88 28.06 31.54
C ASP A 17 -14.60 27.25 31.28
N ALA A 18 -13.73 27.10 32.29
CA ALA A 18 -12.55 26.26 32.20
C ALA A 18 -12.89 24.77 31.99
N LEU A 19 -13.93 24.25 32.65
CA LEU A 19 -14.39 22.87 32.47
C LEU A 19 -14.98 22.63 31.07
N ILE A 20 -15.75 23.59 30.54
CA ILE A 20 -16.27 23.54 29.18
C ILE A 20 -15.11 23.59 28.17
N GLY A 21 -14.14 24.48 28.37
CA GLY A 21 -12.93 24.55 27.54
C GLY A 21 -12.14 23.24 27.54
N LEU A 22 -11.96 22.63 28.72
CA LEU A 22 -11.30 21.33 28.84
C LEU A 22 -12.09 20.21 28.17
N ALA A 23 -13.43 20.21 28.28
CA ALA A 23 -14.28 19.22 27.62
C ALA A 23 -14.15 19.30 26.09
N ILE A 24 -14.23 20.52 25.53
CA ILE A 24 -14.06 20.74 24.08
C ILE A 24 -12.65 20.30 23.63
N LEU A 25 -11.62 20.65 24.40
CA LEU A 25 -10.24 20.22 24.13
C LEU A 25 -10.13 18.69 24.12
N ALA A 26 -10.72 18.01 25.11
CA ALA A 26 -10.71 16.55 25.20
C ALA A 26 -11.38 15.90 23.97
N PHE A 27 -12.54 16.42 23.54
CA PHE A 27 -13.18 15.94 22.31
C PHE A 27 -12.33 16.21 21.06
N GLY A 28 -11.67 17.36 20.98
CA GLY A 28 -10.74 17.69 19.89
C GLY A 28 -9.58 16.71 19.79
N LEU A 29 -8.96 16.37 20.93
CA LEU A 29 -7.85 15.39 20.98
C LEU A 29 -8.30 13.97 20.62
N LEU A 30 -9.51 13.56 21.03
CA LEU A 30 -10.08 12.27 20.63
C LEU A 30 -10.36 12.20 19.11
N ALA A 31 -10.89 13.29 18.55
CA ALA A 31 -11.16 13.39 17.11
C ALA A 31 -9.86 13.28 16.28
N ILE A 32 -8.80 13.99 16.69
CA ILE A 32 -7.49 13.94 16.03
C ILE A 32 -6.89 12.54 16.11
N THR A 33 -6.96 11.87 17.27
CA THR A 33 -6.43 10.51 17.44
C THR A 33 -7.11 9.52 16.48
N ARG A 34 -8.44 9.60 16.33
CA ARG A 34 -9.18 8.77 15.37
C ARG A 34 -8.76 9.06 13.93
N PHE A 35 -8.55 10.34 13.58
CA PHE A 35 -8.10 10.73 12.25
C PHE A 35 -6.68 10.21 11.96
N GLN A 36 -5.76 10.33 12.92
CA GLN A 36 -4.40 9.78 12.79
C GLN A 36 -4.41 8.27 12.53
N GLY A 37 -5.27 7.51 13.23
CA GLY A 37 -5.40 6.08 12.98
C GLY A 37 -5.84 5.75 11.55
N ARG A 38 -6.79 6.52 10.99
CA ARG A 38 -7.24 6.35 9.60
C ARG A 38 -6.16 6.72 8.58
N LEU A 39 -5.42 7.80 8.83
CA LEU A 39 -4.30 8.20 7.97
C LEU A 39 -3.21 7.13 7.91
N VAL A 40 -2.88 6.49 9.03
CA VAL A 40 -1.88 5.41 9.06
C VAL A 40 -2.35 4.21 8.24
N ALA A 41 -3.62 3.81 8.39
CA ALA A 41 -4.20 2.72 7.60
C ALA A 41 -4.16 3.05 6.08
N GLN A 42 -4.56 4.27 5.71
CA GLN A 42 -4.53 4.71 4.32
C GLN A 42 -3.11 4.80 3.76
N THR A 43 -2.15 5.27 4.54
CA THR A 43 -0.74 5.35 4.13
C THR A 43 -0.16 3.96 3.90
N THR A 44 -0.47 3.01 4.79
CA THR A 44 -0.05 1.60 4.65
C THR A 44 -0.61 0.98 3.37
N GLU A 45 -1.86 1.30 3.04
CA GLU A 45 -2.51 0.80 1.83
C GLU A 45 -1.88 1.37 0.55
N VAL A 46 -1.53 2.65 0.54
CA VAL A 46 -0.81 3.26 -0.58
C VAL A 46 0.58 2.65 -0.72
N GLN A 47 1.29 2.44 0.38
CA GLN A 47 2.63 1.84 0.38
C GLN A 47 2.63 0.41 -0.20
N SER A 48 1.65 -0.43 0.16
CA SER A 48 1.56 -1.79 -0.38
C SER A 48 1.32 -1.79 -1.89
N ARG A 49 0.44 -0.92 -2.40
CA ARG A 49 0.19 -0.75 -3.84
C ARG A 49 1.42 -0.25 -4.60
N GLN A 50 2.16 0.69 -4.00
CA GLN A 50 3.41 1.18 -4.58
C GLN A 50 4.48 0.09 -4.65
N ALA A 51 4.65 -0.70 -3.59
CA ALA A 51 5.58 -1.82 -3.57
C ALA A 51 5.22 -2.87 -4.63
N ALA A 52 3.94 -3.25 -4.73
CA ALA A 52 3.47 -4.18 -5.74
C ALA A 52 3.76 -3.66 -7.16
N SER A 53 3.47 -2.37 -7.42
CA SER A 53 3.71 -1.75 -8.73
C SER A 53 5.19 -1.70 -9.11
N GLN A 54 6.06 -1.38 -8.15
CA GLN A 54 7.51 -1.35 -8.37
C GLN A 54 8.06 -2.74 -8.69
N LEU A 55 7.71 -3.75 -7.88
CA LEU A 55 8.21 -5.11 -8.06
C LEU A 55 7.67 -5.76 -9.34
N ALA A 56 6.40 -5.54 -9.69
CA ALA A 56 5.86 -6.02 -10.96
C ALA A 56 6.52 -5.31 -12.16
N GLY A 57 6.76 -4.01 -12.07
CA GLY A 57 7.51 -3.25 -13.08
C GLY A 57 8.96 -3.73 -13.24
N GLU A 58 9.61 -4.16 -12.16
CA GLU A 58 10.95 -4.75 -12.19
C GLU A 58 10.98 -6.05 -13.02
N LEU A 59 10.03 -6.96 -12.80
CA LEU A 59 9.94 -8.20 -13.56
C LEU A 59 9.65 -7.91 -15.05
N LEU A 60 8.70 -7.02 -15.34
CA LEU A 60 8.41 -6.62 -16.72
C LEU A 60 9.63 -6.03 -17.42
N SER A 61 10.38 -5.15 -16.73
CA SER A 61 11.59 -4.56 -17.29
C SER A 61 12.68 -5.60 -17.52
N THR A 62 12.82 -6.56 -16.61
CA THR A 62 13.76 -7.69 -16.76
C THR A 62 13.44 -8.51 -18.00
N VAL A 63 12.17 -8.83 -18.22
CA VAL A 63 11.72 -9.59 -19.39
C VAL A 63 11.94 -8.80 -20.69
N LEU A 64 11.73 -7.49 -20.67
CA LEU A 64 11.98 -6.63 -21.83
C LEU A 64 13.47 -6.52 -22.19
N VAL A 65 14.36 -6.68 -21.23
CA VAL A 65 15.82 -6.73 -21.49
C VAL A 65 16.24 -8.11 -22.01
N ASP A 66 15.55 -9.17 -21.59
CA ASP A 66 15.85 -10.57 -21.92
C ASP A 66 14.71 -11.24 -22.71
N VAL A 67 14.28 -10.56 -23.78
CA VAL A 67 13.14 -10.96 -24.63
C VAL A 67 13.30 -12.39 -25.15
N SER A 68 14.53 -12.80 -25.49
CA SER A 68 14.82 -14.16 -25.98
C SER A 68 14.46 -15.27 -24.99
N ASN A 69 14.47 -14.97 -23.69
CA ASN A 69 14.12 -15.90 -22.63
C ASN A 69 12.80 -15.55 -21.95
N ALA A 70 11.93 -14.73 -22.56
CA ALA A 70 10.68 -14.28 -21.94
C ALA A 70 9.80 -15.42 -21.39
N ALA A 71 9.76 -16.57 -22.09
CA ALA A 71 9.02 -17.74 -21.65
C ALA A 71 9.56 -18.34 -20.33
N CYS A 72 10.83 -18.13 -20.02
CA CYS A 72 11.46 -18.59 -18.79
C CYS A 72 11.10 -17.77 -17.55
N TYR A 73 10.53 -16.58 -17.71
CA TYR A 73 10.10 -15.71 -16.62
C TYR A 73 8.66 -15.94 -16.16
N THR A 74 7.99 -17.01 -16.65
CA THR A 74 6.62 -17.31 -16.25
C THR A 74 6.55 -17.99 -14.88
N LEU A 75 5.46 -17.74 -14.16
CA LEU A 75 5.18 -18.28 -12.83
C LEU A 75 3.68 -18.60 -12.71
N PRO A 76 3.29 -19.84 -12.37
CA PRO A 76 4.14 -21.03 -12.34
C PRO A 76 4.77 -21.29 -13.71
N GLN A 77 5.97 -21.87 -13.72
CA GLN A 77 6.71 -22.08 -14.97
C GLN A 77 5.90 -22.96 -15.93
N ALA A 78 5.64 -22.45 -17.13
CA ALA A 78 4.93 -23.17 -18.18
C ALA A 78 5.90 -23.62 -19.29
N GLY A 79 5.87 -24.91 -19.61
CA GLY A 79 6.71 -25.48 -20.68
C GLY A 79 8.18 -25.70 -20.29
N ALA A 80 9.00 -26.01 -21.29
CA ALA A 80 10.44 -26.24 -21.08
C ALA A 80 11.21 -24.92 -21.14
N CYS A 81 11.86 -24.56 -20.03
CA CYS A 81 12.79 -23.44 -19.96
C CYS A 81 14.22 -23.95 -19.78
N ALA A 82 15.14 -23.53 -20.65
CA ALA A 82 16.56 -23.89 -20.57
C ALA A 82 17.40 -22.92 -19.73
N ASN A 83 16.89 -21.72 -19.44
CA ASN A 83 17.60 -20.69 -18.70
C ASN A 83 17.29 -20.78 -17.19
N ALA A 84 18.11 -21.55 -16.47
CA ALA A 84 17.96 -21.71 -15.01
C ALA A 84 18.05 -20.38 -14.24
N SER A 85 18.84 -19.42 -14.71
CA SER A 85 18.97 -18.12 -14.06
C SER A 85 17.69 -17.27 -14.14
N ALA A 86 16.94 -17.38 -15.25
CA ALA A 86 15.63 -16.72 -15.37
C ALA A 86 14.59 -17.34 -14.42
N ILE A 87 14.63 -18.66 -14.24
CA ILE A 87 13.78 -19.37 -13.26
C ILE A 87 14.07 -18.87 -11.84
N THR A 88 15.35 -18.90 -11.45
CA THR A 88 15.77 -18.42 -10.11
C THR A 88 15.41 -16.95 -9.91
N ARG A 89 15.61 -16.10 -10.90
CA ARG A 89 15.24 -14.68 -10.79
C ARG A 89 13.73 -14.49 -10.59
N THR A 90 12.91 -15.32 -11.23
CA THR A 90 11.45 -15.26 -11.11
C THR A 90 10.98 -15.79 -9.75
N SER A 91 11.61 -16.85 -9.21
CA SER A 91 11.32 -17.31 -7.85
C SER A 91 11.75 -16.30 -6.80
N ASP A 92 12.95 -15.73 -6.95
CA ASP A 92 13.46 -14.69 -6.04
C ASP A 92 12.57 -13.45 -6.07
N TRP A 93 12.05 -13.08 -7.26
CA TRP A 93 11.07 -12.01 -7.38
C TRP A 93 9.78 -12.33 -6.61
N ALA A 94 9.24 -13.54 -6.75
CA ALA A 94 8.03 -13.95 -6.04
C ALA A 94 8.22 -13.91 -4.52
N ASP A 95 9.37 -14.37 -4.03
CA ASP A 95 9.73 -14.32 -2.60
C ASP A 95 9.84 -12.87 -2.10
N ARG A 96 10.43 -11.96 -2.88
CA ARG A 96 10.46 -10.53 -2.53
C ARG A 96 9.08 -9.90 -2.52
N VAL A 97 8.20 -10.26 -3.46
CA VAL A 97 6.80 -9.78 -3.48
C VAL A 97 6.05 -10.28 -2.24
N ALA A 98 6.21 -11.56 -1.89
CA ALA A 98 5.63 -12.13 -0.68
C ALA A 98 6.16 -11.47 0.61
N ALA A 99 7.45 -11.11 0.64
CA ALA A 99 8.05 -10.42 1.79
C ALA A 99 7.65 -8.93 1.90
N ALA A 100 7.41 -8.26 0.77
CA ALA A 100 7.09 -6.84 0.71
C ALA A 100 5.61 -6.53 0.96
N LEU A 101 4.71 -7.46 0.62
CA LEU A 101 3.26 -7.24 0.71
C LEU A 101 2.67 -7.88 1.98
N PRO A 102 1.63 -7.26 2.56
CA PRO A 102 0.96 -7.82 3.72
C PRO A 102 0.03 -8.99 3.34
N GLY A 103 -0.24 -9.85 4.32
CA GLY A 103 -1.27 -10.87 4.23
C GLY A 103 -0.90 -12.05 3.34
N THR A 104 -1.91 -12.69 2.77
CA THR A 104 -1.71 -13.79 1.82
C THR A 104 -1.40 -13.21 0.46
N VAL A 105 -0.26 -13.58 -0.11
CA VAL A 105 0.22 -13.07 -1.40
C VAL A 105 0.22 -14.20 -2.42
N THR A 106 -0.31 -13.93 -3.61
CA THR A 106 -0.19 -14.79 -4.79
C THR A 106 0.37 -14.01 -5.96
N THR A 107 1.28 -14.63 -6.69
CA THR A 107 1.97 -14.05 -7.83
C THR A 107 1.84 -14.98 -9.02
N GLU A 108 1.56 -14.40 -10.17
CA GLU A 108 1.44 -15.10 -11.44
C GLU A 108 2.07 -14.25 -12.54
N ALA A 109 2.83 -14.90 -13.42
CA ALA A 109 3.47 -14.26 -14.56
C ALA A 109 3.25 -15.16 -15.78
N THR A 110 2.59 -14.65 -16.81
CA THR A 110 2.19 -15.44 -17.98
C THR A 110 2.64 -14.79 -19.27
N LEU A 111 3.08 -15.62 -20.21
CA LEU A 111 3.41 -15.20 -21.57
C LEU A 111 2.38 -15.80 -22.54
N THR A 112 1.65 -14.92 -23.24
CA THR A 112 0.75 -15.34 -24.33
C THR A 112 1.52 -15.43 -25.64
N ALA A 113 1.92 -16.64 -26.02
CA ALA A 113 2.73 -16.88 -27.23
C ALA A 113 2.11 -16.33 -28.52
N ALA A 114 0.77 -16.33 -28.63
CA ALA A 114 0.08 -15.84 -29.82
C ALA A 114 0.20 -14.31 -30.03
N SER A 115 0.34 -13.54 -28.95
CA SER A 115 0.36 -12.07 -29.01
C SER A 115 1.72 -11.46 -28.62
N GLY A 116 2.61 -12.25 -28.00
CA GLY A 116 3.84 -11.75 -27.37
C GLY A 116 3.57 -10.99 -26.07
N ARG A 117 2.34 -11.06 -25.53
CA ARG A 117 1.96 -10.33 -24.33
C ARG A 117 2.46 -11.03 -23.08
N PHE A 118 3.22 -10.32 -22.26
CA PHE A 118 3.63 -10.77 -20.94
C PHE A 118 2.85 -10.04 -19.86
N GLN A 119 2.19 -10.80 -18.99
CA GLN A 119 1.32 -10.30 -17.94
C GLN A 119 1.87 -10.71 -16.58
N VAL A 120 1.80 -9.79 -15.62
CA VAL A 120 2.16 -10.00 -14.22
C VAL A 120 0.95 -9.66 -13.36
N LEU A 121 0.45 -10.66 -12.66
CA LEU A 121 -0.67 -10.56 -11.73
C LEU A 121 -0.16 -10.77 -10.30
N VAL A 122 -0.44 -9.80 -9.43
CA VAL A 122 -0.09 -9.87 -8.01
C VAL A 122 -1.35 -9.64 -7.20
N THR A 123 -1.70 -10.58 -6.33
CA THR A 123 -2.84 -10.45 -5.44
C THR A 123 -2.37 -10.54 -3.98
N TRP A 124 -2.88 -9.67 -3.12
CA TRP A 124 -2.54 -9.65 -1.69
C TRP A 124 -3.72 -9.22 -0.81
N THR A 125 -3.64 -9.48 0.49
CA THR A 125 -4.66 -9.05 1.46
C THR A 125 -4.23 -7.80 2.22
N GLY A 126 -5.07 -6.76 2.24
CA GLY A 126 -4.82 -5.52 2.97
C GLY A 126 -4.67 -5.72 4.48
N LYS A 127 -3.62 -5.14 5.08
CA LYS A 127 -3.24 -5.34 6.50
C LYS A 127 -4.31 -4.96 7.52
N GLY A 128 -5.19 -4.01 7.18
CA GLY A 128 -6.21 -3.48 8.09
C GLY A 128 -7.66 -3.66 7.63
N SER A 129 -7.90 -3.83 6.33
CA SER A 129 -9.25 -4.02 5.78
C SER A 129 -9.63 -5.49 5.66
N GLY A 130 -8.66 -6.40 5.48
CA GLY A 130 -8.94 -7.78 5.08
C GLY A 130 -9.40 -7.91 3.62
N ASP A 131 -9.40 -6.81 2.87
CA ASP A 131 -9.81 -6.81 1.46
C ASP A 131 -8.72 -7.43 0.60
N THR A 132 -9.13 -8.13 -0.44
CA THR A 132 -8.24 -8.62 -1.49
C THR A 132 -7.93 -7.50 -2.48
N HIS A 133 -6.65 -7.28 -2.74
CA HIS A 133 -6.14 -6.34 -3.73
C HIS A 133 -5.48 -7.12 -4.85
N THR A 134 -5.72 -6.68 -6.09
CA THR A 134 -5.15 -7.28 -7.29
C THR A 134 -4.52 -6.19 -8.14
N LEU A 135 -3.28 -6.42 -8.53
CA LEU A 135 -2.52 -5.62 -9.49
C LEU A 135 -2.29 -6.47 -10.74
N ASP A 136 -2.68 -5.94 -11.89
CA ASP A 136 -2.47 -6.56 -13.19
C ASP A 136 -1.68 -5.57 -14.06
N LEU A 137 -0.46 -5.96 -14.43
CA LEU A 137 0.41 -5.19 -15.30
C LEU A 137 0.80 -6.04 -16.50
N THR A 138 0.75 -5.42 -17.67
CA THR A 138 0.95 -6.12 -18.93
C THR A 138 1.94 -5.33 -19.80
N THR A 139 2.85 -6.03 -20.46
CA THR A 139 3.73 -5.49 -21.50
C THR A 139 3.71 -6.35 -22.76
N ASP A 140 4.20 -5.78 -23.85
CA ASP A 140 4.39 -6.48 -25.13
C ASP A 140 5.87 -6.82 -25.28
N VAL A 141 6.16 -8.11 -25.45
CA VAL A 141 7.51 -8.68 -25.51
C VAL A 141 7.70 -9.21 -26.93
N ARG A 142 7.94 -8.29 -27.87
CA ARG A 142 8.33 -8.61 -29.25
C ARG A 142 9.83 -8.33 -29.44
N PRO A 143 10.56 -9.26 -30.06
CA PRO A 143 11.95 -9.04 -30.45
C PRO A 143 12.09 -8.00 -31.55
#